data_AF-A0A819SN82-F1
#
_entry.id   AF-A0A819SN82-F1
#
_cell.length_a   1.000
_cell.length_b   1.000
_cell.length_c   1.000
_cell.angle_alpha   90.00
_cell.angle_beta   90.00
_cell.angle_gamma   90.00
#
_symmetry.space_group_name_H-M   'P 1'
#
loop_
_entity.id
_entity.type
_entity.pdbx_description
1 polymer ?
#
loop_
_entity_poly.entity_id
_entity_poly.type
_entity_poly.pdbx_seq_one_letter_code
_entity_poly.pdbx_strand_id
1 'polypeptide(L)'
;MPISNTSSSNTIKFVFDDGIAIPYIVRFWIFLVSDILSLICCLFVLYHFLFDSNLRRGLHNHVIIIILFMCLIWELTTVPWSMYLFLYDVVWIQTPTFLVYGITTPMNNCNRPFYYFIPMCAYSSCVYNSVVFSLYEYVTGGLLCSVLIGFGSTFLVLRVIIRKRHLQQQIQWRKHRKMILQLLSVSSLFIVLYLPPVILATAYKLGVPTSVGAQYITYGRFLSYYIVFLFPFTCLSTIPELGTRIKNIFRCRWRQQANTVLPQQRTARITV
;
A
#
# COMPACT_ATOMS: atom_id res chain seq x y z
N MET A 1 45.85 21.77 25.78
CA MET A 1 44.48 22.24 26.10
C MET A 1 43.56 21.03 26.17
N PRO A 2 42.95 20.73 27.33
CA PRO A 2 42.07 19.58 27.47
C PRO A 2 40.68 19.93 26.93
N ILE A 3 40.15 19.07 26.06
CA ILE A 3 38.79 19.15 25.51
C ILE A 3 37.84 18.66 26.60
N SER A 4 37.07 19.58 27.17
CA SER A 4 36.04 19.29 28.17
C SER A 4 34.92 18.46 27.54
N ASN A 5 34.88 17.17 27.86
CA ASN A 5 33.76 16.28 27.60
C ASN A 5 32.59 16.65 28.51
N THR A 6 31.87 17.71 28.15
CA THR A 6 30.60 18.06 28.80
C THR A 6 29.52 17.13 28.29
N SER A 7 29.08 16.27 29.18
CA SER A 7 27.99 15.30 29.09
C SER A 7 26.66 15.94 28.66
N SER A 8 26.46 16.08 27.35
CA SER A 8 25.19 16.44 26.70
C SER A 8 24.25 15.23 26.56
N SER A 9 24.12 14.41 27.60
CA SER A 9 23.24 13.21 27.59
C SER A 9 21.78 13.48 27.99
N ASN A 10 21.42 14.70 28.38
CA ASN A 10 20.09 14.98 28.97
C ASN A 10 19.13 15.83 28.12
N THR A 11 19.46 16.15 26.86
CA THR A 11 18.63 17.04 26.02
C THR A 11 18.21 16.46 24.67
N ILE A 12 18.24 15.13 24.55
CA ILE A 12 17.44 14.43 23.54
C ILE A 12 16.37 13.60 24.29
N LYS A 13 15.73 14.22 25.30
CA LYS A 13 14.34 13.84 25.59
C LYS A 13 13.54 14.32 24.40
N PHE A 14 13.28 13.35 23.54
CA PHE A 14 12.63 13.45 22.24
C PHE A 14 11.51 14.48 22.26
N VAL A 15 11.64 15.48 21.38
CA VAL A 15 10.56 16.35 20.90
C VAL A 15 9.56 15.49 20.10
N PHE A 16 8.90 14.57 20.79
CA PHE A 16 7.81 13.73 20.28
C PHE A 16 6.60 13.72 21.20
N ASP A 17 6.66 14.34 22.39
CA ASP A 17 5.60 14.22 23.39
C ASP A 17 4.44 15.22 23.23
N ASP A 18 4.63 16.47 22.75
CA ASP A 18 3.60 17.49 23.02
C ASP A 18 2.63 17.82 21.87
N GLY A 19 2.11 16.80 21.18
CA GLY A 19 0.69 16.89 20.83
C GLY A 19 0.22 16.82 19.38
N ILE A 20 1.00 16.31 18.42
CA ILE A 20 0.40 15.95 17.11
C ILE A 20 1.01 14.65 16.58
N ALA A 21 0.76 13.55 17.29
CA ALA A 21 0.97 12.19 16.82
C ALA A 21 -0.31 11.39 17.08
N ILE A 22 -0.95 10.85 16.03
CA ILE A 22 -2.16 10.00 16.16
C ILE A 22 -1.92 8.94 17.25
N PRO A 23 -2.81 8.79 18.25
CA PRO A 23 -2.64 7.81 19.31
C PRO A 23 -2.38 6.40 18.76
N TYR A 24 -1.48 5.65 19.39
CA TYR A 24 -1.08 4.31 18.94
C TYR A 24 -2.30 3.38 18.75
N ILE A 25 -3.27 3.46 19.66
CA ILE A 25 -4.51 2.68 19.60
C ILE A 25 -5.31 2.99 18.33
N VAL A 26 -5.39 4.26 17.94
CA VAL A 26 -6.10 4.68 16.72
C VAL A 26 -5.37 4.18 15.49
N ARG A 27 -4.03 4.27 15.46
CA ARG A 27 -3.22 3.73 14.35
C ARG A 27 -3.41 2.22 14.19
N PHE A 28 -3.40 1.49 15.29
CA PHE A 28 -3.60 0.05 15.31
C PHE A 28 -4.95 -0.34 14.69
N TRP A 29 -6.05 0.23 15.16
CA TRP A 29 -7.39 -0.08 14.64
C TRP A 29 -7.56 0.30 13.17
N ILE A 30 -7.04 1.47 12.78
CA ILE A 30 -7.06 1.93 11.40
C ILE A 30 -6.29 0.97 10.48
N PHE A 31 -5.10 0.52 10.90
CA PHE A 31 -4.33 -0.49 10.18
C PHE A 31 -5.06 -1.82 10.10
N LEU A 32 -5.63 -2.29 11.21
CA LEU A 32 -6.32 -3.58 11.29
C LEU A 32 -7.54 -3.64 10.37
N VAL A 33 -8.37 -2.61 10.40
CA VAL A 33 -9.55 -2.55 9.53
C VAL A 33 -9.13 -2.47 8.06
N SER A 34 -8.11 -1.65 7.74
CA SER A 34 -7.62 -1.51 6.36
C SER A 34 -7.02 -2.82 5.83
N ASP A 35 -6.27 -3.54 6.67
CA ASP A 35 -5.65 -4.82 6.34
C ASP A 35 -6.71 -5.91 6.10
N ILE A 36 -7.69 -6.05 6.99
CA ILE A 36 -8.80 -7.02 6.81
C ILE A 36 -9.55 -6.74 5.50
N LEU A 37 -9.88 -5.47 5.23
CA LEU A 37 -10.57 -5.09 4.01
C LEU A 37 -9.71 -5.36 2.76
N SER A 38 -8.41 -5.09 2.83
CA SER A 38 -7.48 -5.34 1.74
C SER A 38 -7.30 -6.83 1.47
N LEU A 39 -7.11 -7.65 2.51
CA LEU A 39 -6.97 -9.10 2.40
C LEU A 39 -8.21 -9.74 1.78
N ILE A 40 -9.41 -9.34 2.23
CA ILE A 40 -10.67 -9.83 1.64
C ILE A 40 -10.74 -9.45 0.16
N CYS A 41 -10.39 -8.20 -0.18
CA CYS A 41 -10.37 -7.72 -1.56
C CYS A 41 -9.34 -8.50 -2.41
N CYS A 42 -8.13 -8.68 -1.89
CA CYS A 42 -7.03 -9.38 -2.54
C CYS A 42 -7.39 -10.83 -2.82
N LEU A 43 -7.88 -11.56 -1.82
CA LEU A 43 -8.33 -12.96 -1.97
C LEU A 43 -9.47 -13.07 -2.97
N PHE A 44 -10.43 -12.14 -2.95
CA PHE A 44 -11.55 -12.12 -3.90
C PHE A 44 -11.06 -11.91 -5.34
N VAL A 45 -10.20 -10.90 -5.57
CA VAL A 45 -9.63 -10.59 -6.89
C VAL A 45 -8.80 -11.77 -7.37
N LEU A 46 -7.92 -12.30 -6.52
CA LEU A 46 -7.05 -13.43 -6.84
C LEU A 46 -7.86 -14.68 -7.19
N TYR A 47 -8.88 -15.01 -6.40
CA TYR A 47 -9.83 -16.08 -6.70
C TYR A 47 -10.45 -15.89 -8.09
N HIS A 48 -10.95 -14.69 -8.39
CA HIS A 48 -11.57 -14.42 -9.69
C HIS A 48 -10.58 -14.60 -10.86
N PHE A 49 -9.33 -14.16 -10.71
CA PHE A 49 -8.30 -14.32 -11.75
C PHE A 49 -7.84 -15.77 -11.92
N LEU A 50 -7.80 -16.56 -10.84
CA LEU A 50 -7.35 -17.95 -10.88
C LEU A 50 -8.40 -18.89 -11.46
N PHE A 51 -9.68 -18.71 -11.10
CA PHE A 51 -10.76 -19.62 -11.48
C PHE A 51 -11.41 -19.28 -12.82
N ASP A 52 -11.38 -18.03 -13.27
CA ASP A 52 -11.88 -17.68 -14.60
C ASP A 52 -10.84 -17.99 -15.69
N SER A 53 -11.08 -19.09 -16.41
CA SER A 53 -10.19 -19.56 -17.48
C SER A 53 -10.05 -18.59 -18.63
N ASN A 54 -11.04 -17.70 -18.87
CA ASN A 54 -10.96 -16.69 -19.91
C ASN A 54 -10.04 -15.54 -19.50
N LEU A 55 -10.07 -15.14 -18.22
CA LEU A 55 -9.16 -14.13 -17.70
C LEU A 55 -7.72 -14.68 -17.68
N ARG A 56 -7.50 -15.93 -17.30
CA ARG A 56 -6.14 -16.48 -17.19
C ARG A 56 -5.36 -16.50 -18.51
N ARG A 57 -6.02 -16.56 -19.67
CA ARG A 57 -5.33 -16.63 -20.99
C ARG A 57 -4.58 -15.35 -21.39
N GLY A 58 -4.85 -14.22 -20.74
CA GLY A 58 -4.16 -12.96 -21.05
C GLY A 58 -2.79 -12.87 -20.35
N LEU A 59 -1.70 -12.67 -21.10
CA LEU A 59 -0.35 -12.48 -20.54
C LEU A 59 -0.31 -11.38 -19.47
N HIS A 60 -1.03 -10.28 -19.70
CA HIS A 60 -1.14 -9.18 -18.72
C HIS A 60 -1.75 -9.62 -17.39
N ASN A 61 -2.69 -10.57 -17.42
CA ASN A 61 -3.38 -11.05 -16.23
C ASN A 61 -2.45 -11.93 -15.38
N HIS A 62 -1.49 -12.63 -15.99
CA HIS A 62 -0.44 -13.34 -15.24
C HIS A 62 0.44 -12.39 -14.42
N VAL A 63 0.84 -11.26 -14.99
CA VAL A 63 1.62 -10.25 -14.26
C VAL A 63 0.82 -9.72 -13.07
N ILE A 64 -0.48 -9.42 -13.26
CA ILE A 64 -1.36 -8.99 -12.17
C ILE A 64 -1.46 -10.07 -11.07
N ILE A 65 -1.62 -11.35 -11.45
CA ILE A 65 -1.69 -12.47 -10.49
C ILE A 65 -0.41 -12.54 -9.66
N ILE A 66 0.77 -12.47 -10.30
CA ILE A 66 2.06 -12.52 -9.59
C ILE A 66 2.19 -11.34 -8.64
N ILE A 67 1.84 -10.12 -9.08
CA ILE A 67 1.90 -8.93 -8.22
C ILE A 67 0.92 -9.07 -7.04
N LEU A 68 -0.31 -9.57 -7.26
CA LEU A 68 -1.28 -9.80 -6.18
C LEU A 68 -0.79 -10.84 -5.17
N PHE A 69 -0.15 -11.92 -5.62
CA PHE A 69 0.47 -12.89 -4.71
C PHE A 69 1.60 -12.25 -3.90
N MET A 70 2.46 -11.44 -4.53
CA MET A 70 3.51 -10.71 -3.84
C MET A 70 2.93 -9.73 -2.81
N CYS A 71 1.86 -9.01 -3.15
CA CYS A 71 1.13 -8.14 -2.22
C CYS A 71 0.51 -8.93 -1.07
N LEU A 72 -0.11 -10.08 -1.34
CA LEU A 72 -0.70 -10.94 -0.30
C LEU A 72 0.36 -11.45 0.67
N ILE A 73 1.52 -11.90 0.16
CA ILE A 73 2.64 -12.31 1.02
C ILE A 73 3.12 -11.11 1.84
N TRP A 74 3.24 -9.93 1.24
CA TRP A 74 3.65 -8.72 1.93
C TRP A 74 2.67 -8.34 3.05
N GLU A 75 1.36 -8.35 2.79
CA GLU A 75 0.32 -8.08 3.80
C GLU A 75 0.38 -9.09 4.93
N LEU A 76 0.34 -10.39 4.63
CA LEU A 76 0.36 -11.47 5.63
C LEU A 76 1.64 -11.53 6.47
N THR A 77 2.77 -11.07 5.94
CA THR A 77 4.05 -11.10 6.67
C THR A 77 4.34 -9.77 7.36
N THR A 78 4.20 -8.65 6.67
CA THR A 78 4.66 -7.34 7.16
C THR A 78 3.65 -6.70 8.11
N VAL A 79 2.35 -6.85 7.84
CA VAL A 79 1.31 -6.13 8.58
C VAL A 79 1.06 -6.74 9.96
N PRO A 80 0.86 -8.07 10.11
CA PRO A 80 0.81 -8.70 11.42
C PRO A 80 2.06 -8.45 12.26
N TRP A 81 3.23 -8.37 11.63
CA TRP A 81 4.47 -8.04 12.32
C TRP A 81 4.46 -6.62 12.86
N SER A 82 4.01 -5.67 12.04
CA SER A 82 3.87 -4.27 12.43
C SER A 82 2.86 -4.12 13.57
N MET A 83 1.74 -4.85 13.50
CA MET A 83 0.72 -4.90 14.56
C MET A 83 1.22 -5.54 15.84
N TYR A 84 1.95 -6.65 15.75
CA TYR A 84 2.54 -7.32 16.91
C TYR A 84 3.48 -6.36 17.66
N LEU A 85 4.29 -5.60 16.93
CA LEU A 85 5.15 -4.59 17.56
C LEU A 85 4.32 -3.53 18.30
N PHE A 86 3.27 -3.00 17.68
CA PHE A 86 2.41 -1.99 18.31
C PHE A 86 1.69 -2.48 19.58
N LEU A 87 1.51 -3.79 19.74
CA LEU A 87 0.81 -4.35 20.90
C LEU A 87 1.74 -4.67 22.07
N TYR A 88 2.96 -5.14 21.79
CA TYR A 88 3.86 -5.70 22.82
C TYR A 88 5.10 -4.85 23.10
N ASP A 89 5.39 -3.81 22.31
CA ASP A 89 6.63 -3.04 22.35
C ASP A 89 7.91 -3.90 22.28
N VAL A 90 7.78 -5.18 21.87
CA VAL A 90 8.86 -6.17 21.81
C VAL A 90 9.10 -6.53 20.36
N VAL A 91 10.35 -6.38 19.91
CA VAL A 91 10.77 -6.79 18.55
C VAL A 91 10.95 -8.30 18.53
N TRP A 92 10.09 -8.98 17.75
CA TRP A 92 10.41 -10.34 17.30
C TRP A 92 11.47 -10.26 16.21
N ILE A 93 12.64 -10.83 16.48
CA ILE A 93 13.76 -10.94 15.54
C ILE A 93 13.27 -11.78 14.34
N GLN A 94 13.25 -11.17 13.13
CA GLN A 94 12.72 -11.80 11.92
C GLN A 94 13.57 -12.97 11.44
N THR A 95 12.98 -13.95 10.73
CA THR A 95 13.65 -15.11 10.09
C THR A 95 13.80 -15.02 8.55
N PRO A 96 12.93 -14.37 7.75
CA PRO A 96 13.16 -14.26 6.29
C PRO A 96 14.05 -13.07 5.90
N THR A 97 13.84 -11.91 6.53
CA THR A 97 14.75 -10.76 6.44
C THR A 97 16.08 -11.04 7.12
N PHE A 98 16.17 -12.06 7.99
CA PHE A 98 17.43 -12.61 8.50
C PHE A 98 18.30 -13.22 7.41
N LEU A 99 17.79 -13.59 6.23
CA LEU A 99 18.69 -14.04 5.16
C LEU A 99 19.45 -12.85 4.56
N VAL A 100 18.76 -11.76 4.24
CA VAL A 100 19.42 -10.56 3.69
C VAL A 100 20.15 -9.76 4.78
N TYR A 101 19.51 -9.54 5.93
CA TYR A 101 20.12 -8.88 7.08
C TYR A 101 21.11 -9.78 7.79
N GLY A 102 20.84 -11.07 8.02
CA GLY A 102 21.81 -12.00 8.65
C GLY A 102 23.07 -12.26 7.82
N ILE A 103 23.02 -12.06 6.50
CA ILE A 103 24.24 -12.03 5.66
C ILE A 103 25.00 -10.70 5.84
N THR A 104 24.31 -9.57 6.06
CA THR A 104 24.94 -8.23 6.16
C THR A 104 25.25 -7.79 7.59
N THR A 105 24.61 -8.35 8.61
CA THR A 105 24.78 -8.04 10.03
C THR A 105 26.07 -8.53 10.67
N PRO A 106 26.72 -9.64 10.26
CA PRO A 106 28.00 -10.04 10.86
C PRO A 106 29.08 -8.99 10.64
N MET A 107 28.92 -8.14 9.61
CA MET A 107 29.91 -7.12 9.25
C MET A 107 29.85 -5.83 10.08
N ASN A 108 28.78 -5.61 10.86
CA ASN A 108 28.62 -4.39 11.64
C ASN A 108 28.37 -4.72 13.13
N ASN A 109 29.41 -4.61 13.96
CA ASN A 109 29.35 -4.70 15.42
C ASN A 109 28.44 -3.60 16.01
N CYS A 110 27.12 -3.81 15.93
CA CYS A 110 26.14 -2.85 16.40
C CYS A 110 25.78 -3.09 17.86
N ASN A 111 26.44 -2.36 18.78
CA ASN A 111 26.16 -2.41 20.22
C ASN A 111 25.10 -1.38 20.66
N ARG A 112 24.32 -0.79 19.73
CA ARG A 112 23.37 0.27 20.07
C ARG A 112 21.97 -0.29 20.36
N PRO A 113 21.25 0.27 21.36
CA PRO A 113 19.88 -0.13 21.66
C PRO A 113 18.94 0.20 20.50
N PHE A 114 17.92 -0.62 20.31
CA PHE A 114 16.87 -0.40 19.32
C PHE A 114 15.90 0.69 19.82
N TYR A 115 15.49 1.62 18.94
CA TYR A 115 14.48 2.64 19.25
C TYR A 115 13.11 2.17 18.78
N TYR A 116 12.23 1.85 19.73
CA TYR A 116 10.91 1.25 19.46
C TYR A 116 9.81 2.28 19.14
N PHE A 117 10.06 3.57 19.40
CA PHE A 117 9.04 4.63 19.25
C PHE A 117 8.82 5.13 17.81
N ILE A 118 9.62 4.64 16.86
CA ILE A 118 9.52 5.08 15.46
C ILE A 118 8.49 4.18 14.75
N PRO A 119 7.53 4.73 13.97
CA PRO A 119 6.45 3.98 13.32
C PRO A 119 6.89 2.96 12.24
N MET A 120 8.20 2.77 12.04
CA MET A 120 8.76 1.72 11.19
C MET A 120 9.50 0.73 12.09
N CYS A 121 8.97 -0.48 12.18
CA CYS A 121 9.51 -1.56 13.00
C CYS A 121 10.95 -1.89 12.59
N ALA A 122 11.81 -2.12 13.58
CA ALA A 122 13.17 -2.65 13.39
C ALA A 122 14.07 -1.81 12.44
N TYR A 123 13.89 -0.49 12.41
CA TYR A 123 14.88 0.42 11.81
C TYR A 123 16.17 0.36 12.65
N SER A 124 16.98 -0.69 12.43
CA SER A 124 18.22 -0.89 13.16
C SER A 124 19.08 0.34 12.87
N SER A 125 19.33 1.13 13.91
CA SER A 125 19.99 2.41 13.71
C SER A 125 21.37 2.24 13.10
N CYS A 126 22.02 1.07 13.24
CA CYS A 126 23.34 0.83 12.64
C CYS A 126 23.33 0.67 11.12
N VAL A 127 22.43 -0.14 10.55
CA VAL A 127 22.45 -0.35 9.09
C VAL A 127 22.12 0.96 8.35
N TYR A 128 21.18 1.72 8.89
CA TYR A 128 20.81 3.03 8.35
C TYR A 128 21.69 4.20 8.77
N ASN A 129 22.64 4.00 9.70
CA ASN A 129 23.64 5.01 10.00
C ASN A 129 24.60 5.18 8.82
N SER A 130 24.80 4.12 8.04
CA SER A 130 25.52 4.21 6.78
C SER A 130 24.71 5.06 5.80
N VAL A 131 25.20 6.28 5.55
CA VAL A 131 24.64 7.20 4.55
C VAL A 131 24.57 6.53 3.19
N VAL A 132 25.58 5.72 2.84
CA VAL A 132 25.67 5.02 1.55
C VAL A 132 24.54 4.01 1.40
N PHE A 133 24.33 3.14 2.40
CA PHE A 133 23.28 2.11 2.33
C PHE A 133 21.89 2.76 2.30
N SER A 134 21.67 3.75 3.17
CA SER A 134 20.41 4.48 3.23
C SER A 134 20.11 5.20 1.91
N LEU A 135 21.09 5.88 1.31
CA LEU A 135 20.92 6.53 0.01
C LEU A 135 20.67 5.50 -1.09
N TYR A 136 21.38 4.38 -1.09
CA TYR A 136 21.18 3.32 -2.08
C TYR A 136 19.74 2.81 -2.07
N GLU A 137 19.18 2.53 -0.89
CA GLU A 137 17.82 2.04 -0.75
C GLU A 137 16.78 3.09 -1.16
N TYR A 138 16.93 4.34 -0.68
CA TYR A 138 16.00 5.42 -1.01
C TYR A 138 16.05 5.81 -2.50
N VAL A 139 17.24 5.86 -3.09
CA VAL A 139 17.43 6.25 -4.50
C VAL A 139 17.04 5.11 -5.42
N THR A 140 17.58 3.90 -5.20
CA THR A 140 17.40 2.76 -6.12
C THR A 140 16.04 2.11 -5.93
N GLY A 141 15.68 1.80 -4.67
CA GLY A 141 14.41 1.16 -4.35
C GLY A 141 13.24 2.14 -4.41
N GLY A 142 13.45 3.36 -3.89
CA GLY A 142 12.38 4.33 -3.76
C GLY A 142 12.18 5.22 -4.99
N LEU A 143 13.12 6.14 -5.20
CA LEU A 143 13.00 7.24 -6.15
C LEU A 143 13.02 6.73 -7.60
N LEU A 144 14.00 5.91 -7.96
CA LEU A 144 14.15 5.36 -9.32
C LEU A 144 12.92 4.54 -9.71
N CYS A 145 12.45 3.65 -8.83
CA CYS A 145 11.26 2.85 -9.08
C CYS A 145 10.02 3.72 -9.32
N SER A 146 9.81 4.74 -8.46
CA SER A 146 8.67 5.66 -8.55
C SER A 146 8.70 6.50 -9.84
N VAL A 147 9.88 7.00 -10.20
CA VAL A 147 10.12 7.75 -11.44
C VAL A 147 9.86 6.85 -12.64
N LEU A 148 10.42 5.64 -12.68
CA LEU A 148 10.21 4.71 -13.78
C LEU A 148 8.74 4.32 -13.95
N ILE A 149 8.02 4.07 -12.85
CA ILE A 149 6.58 3.78 -12.87
C ILE A 149 5.80 5.00 -13.38
N GLY A 150 6.09 6.20 -12.86
CA GLY A 150 5.41 7.44 -13.24
C GLY A 150 5.63 7.83 -14.70
N PHE A 151 6.89 7.91 -15.12
CA PHE A 151 7.23 8.24 -16.50
C PHE A 151 6.84 7.13 -17.46
N GLY A 152 7.07 5.86 -17.11
CA GLY A 152 6.71 4.72 -17.95
C GLY A 152 5.20 4.63 -18.18
N SER A 153 4.39 4.79 -17.13
CA SER A 153 2.94 4.80 -17.25
C SER A 153 2.42 5.97 -18.08
N THR A 154 2.90 7.18 -17.81
CA THR A 154 2.51 8.40 -18.55
C THR A 154 2.91 8.29 -20.03
N PHE A 155 4.13 7.84 -20.31
CA PHE A 155 4.63 7.65 -21.67
C PHE A 155 3.84 6.59 -22.44
N LEU A 156 3.49 5.47 -21.81
CA LEU A 156 2.64 4.44 -22.42
C LEU A 156 1.27 5.00 -22.78
N VAL A 157 0.65 5.76 -21.89
CA VAL A 157 -0.65 6.41 -22.15
C VAL A 157 -0.53 7.40 -23.30
N LEU A 158 0.49 8.25 -23.27
CA LEU A 158 0.73 9.24 -24.32
C LEU A 158 0.96 8.56 -25.68
N ARG A 159 1.79 7.51 -25.73
CA ARG A 159 2.03 6.75 -26.97
C ARG A 159 0.76 6.12 -27.50
N VAL A 160 -0.10 5.57 -26.65
CA VAL A 160 -1.40 5.01 -27.06
C VAL A 160 -2.31 6.11 -27.61
N ILE A 161 -2.34 7.30 -26.99
CA ILE A 161 -3.13 8.44 -27.47
C ILE A 161 -2.60 8.95 -28.82
N ILE A 162 -1.29 9.12 -28.97
CA ILE A 162 -0.67 9.62 -30.21
C ILE A 162 -0.85 8.61 -31.34
N ARG A 163 -0.51 7.34 -31.11
CA ARG A 163 -0.65 6.28 -32.13
C ARG A 163 -2.09 6.16 -32.62
N LYS A 164 -3.03 6.38 -31.70
CA LYS A 164 -4.46 6.42 -32.02
C LYS A 164 -4.84 7.61 -32.87
N ARG A 165 -4.40 8.82 -32.51
CA ARG A 165 -4.66 10.04 -33.29
C ARG A 165 -4.18 9.88 -34.73
N HIS A 166 -3.04 9.21 -34.92
CA HIS A 166 -2.46 8.97 -36.24
C HIS A 166 -3.22 7.95 -37.09
N LEU A 167 -3.85 6.93 -36.50
CA LEU A 167 -4.45 5.84 -37.27
C LEU A 167 -5.92 6.07 -37.68
N GLN A 168 -6.60 7.11 -37.18
CA GLN A 168 -8.02 7.44 -37.48
C GLN A 168 -9.02 6.25 -37.40
N GLN A 169 -8.62 5.12 -36.83
CA GLN A 169 -9.44 3.92 -36.79
C GLN A 169 -10.53 4.03 -35.71
N GLN A 170 -11.73 3.52 -36.03
CA GLN A 170 -12.79 3.28 -35.04
C GLN A 170 -12.37 2.18 -34.06
N ILE A 171 -11.58 2.57 -33.06
CA ILE A 171 -11.13 1.63 -32.02
C ILE A 171 -12.22 1.46 -30.97
N GLN A 172 -12.46 0.21 -30.57
CA GLN A 172 -13.25 -0.17 -29.41
C GLN A 172 -12.60 0.31 -28.11
N TRP A 173 -12.75 1.60 -27.79
CA TRP A 173 -12.29 2.27 -26.56
C TRP A 173 -12.56 1.47 -25.29
N ARG A 174 -13.66 0.71 -25.27
CA ARG A 174 -14.08 -0.09 -24.12
C ARG A 174 -13.08 -1.18 -23.73
N LYS A 175 -12.24 -1.67 -24.65
CA LYS A 175 -11.28 -2.74 -24.38
C LYS A 175 -10.00 -2.23 -23.70
N HIS A 176 -9.42 -1.13 -24.20
CA HIS A 176 -8.12 -0.64 -23.71
C HIS A 176 -8.19 0.37 -22.55
N ARG A 177 -9.33 1.04 -22.34
CA ARG A 177 -9.46 2.05 -21.27
C ARG A 177 -9.16 1.51 -19.88
N LYS A 178 -9.48 0.25 -19.61
CA LYS A 178 -9.40 -0.34 -18.27
C LYS A 178 -7.97 -0.59 -17.81
N MET A 179 -7.15 -1.12 -18.71
CA MET A 179 -5.72 -1.31 -18.46
C MET A 179 -5.01 0.04 -18.24
N ILE A 180 -5.39 1.06 -19.02
CA ILE A 180 -4.86 2.42 -18.85
C ILE A 180 -5.26 2.99 -17.48
N LEU A 181 -6.53 2.86 -17.09
CA LEU A 181 -7.01 3.33 -15.80
C LEU A 181 -6.32 2.60 -14.64
N GLN A 182 -6.07 1.29 -14.75
CA GLN A 182 -5.31 0.53 -13.76
C GLN A 182 -3.92 1.13 -13.56
N LEU A 183 -3.19 1.28 -14.66
CA LEU A 183 -1.80 1.71 -14.64
C LEU A 183 -1.69 3.14 -14.11
N LEU A 184 -2.61 4.02 -14.52
CA LEU A 184 -2.69 5.39 -14.04
C LEU A 184 -3.05 5.43 -12.54
N SER A 185 -4.00 4.61 -12.10
CA SER A 185 -4.40 4.52 -10.69
C SER A 185 -3.24 4.07 -9.81
N VAL A 186 -2.54 3.00 -10.19
CA VAL A 186 -1.37 2.50 -9.45
C VAL A 186 -0.29 3.57 -9.42
N SER A 187 0.06 4.16 -10.57
CA SER A 187 1.07 5.22 -10.60
C SER A 187 0.69 6.43 -9.74
N SER A 188 -0.59 6.81 -9.71
CA SER A 188 -1.05 7.93 -8.88
C SER A 188 -0.90 7.64 -7.39
N LEU A 189 -1.16 6.40 -6.94
CA LEU A 189 -0.96 6.00 -5.55
C LEU A 189 0.51 6.13 -5.13
N PHE A 190 1.45 5.66 -5.96
CA PHE A 190 2.89 5.79 -5.68
C PHE A 190 3.34 7.25 -5.65
N ILE A 191 2.89 8.07 -6.61
CA ILE A 191 3.26 9.49 -6.67
C ILE A 191 2.71 10.26 -5.46
N VAL A 192 1.48 9.99 -5.04
CA VAL A 192 0.83 10.75 -3.96
C VAL A 192 1.26 10.28 -2.57
N LEU A 193 1.35 8.96 -2.34
CA LEU A 193 1.55 8.39 -1.00
C LEU A 193 3.00 8.00 -0.71
N TYR A 194 3.81 7.64 -1.72
CA TYR A 194 5.17 7.14 -1.50
C TYR A 194 6.25 8.17 -1.80
N LEU A 195 6.11 8.90 -2.91
CA LEU A 195 7.15 9.80 -3.39
C LEU A 195 7.48 10.92 -2.39
N PRO A 196 6.49 11.59 -1.74
CA PRO A 196 6.80 12.70 -0.85
C PRO A 196 7.68 12.35 0.37
N PRO A 197 7.42 11.29 1.17
CA PRO A 197 8.31 10.93 2.27
C PRO A 197 9.69 10.48 1.80
N VAL A 198 9.81 9.89 0.60
CA VAL A 198 11.12 9.52 0.01
C VAL A 198 11.94 10.75 -0.39
N ILE A 199 11.30 11.75 -1.01
CA ILE A 199 11.96 13.02 -1.35
C ILE A 199 12.48 13.69 -0.07
N LEU A 200 11.64 13.79 0.97
CA LEU A 200 12.02 14.45 2.22
C LEU A 200 13.12 13.68 2.97
N ALA A 201 13.04 12.34 3.00
CA ALA A 201 14.09 11.51 3.57
C ALA A 201 15.44 11.69 2.84
N THR A 202 15.41 11.79 1.51
CA THR A 202 16.61 12.05 0.70
C THR A 202 17.15 13.45 0.98
N ALA A 203 16.29 14.46 1.09
CA ALA A 203 16.67 15.83 1.40
C ALA A 203 17.39 15.95 2.76
N TYR A 204 16.92 15.26 3.80
CA TYR A 204 17.61 15.23 5.10
C TYR A 204 19.01 14.64 5.00
N LYS A 205 19.21 13.63 4.15
CA LYS A 205 20.54 13.05 3.92
C LYS A 205 21.47 13.99 3.13
N LEU A 206 20.92 14.95 2.40
CA LEU A 206 21.66 16.00 1.70
C LEU A 206 21.93 17.25 2.57
N GLY A 207 21.59 17.22 3.85
CA GLY A 207 21.88 18.31 4.80
C GLY A 207 20.72 19.27 5.04
N VAL A 208 19.52 18.99 4.52
CA VAL A 208 18.32 19.77 4.92
C VAL A 208 18.06 19.54 6.41
N PRO A 209 17.86 20.60 7.22
CA PRO A 209 17.59 20.47 8.65
C PRO A 209 16.37 19.58 8.91
N THR A 210 16.48 18.67 9.88
CA THR A 210 15.40 17.73 10.23
C THR A 210 14.15 18.42 10.78
N SER A 211 14.26 19.67 11.21
CA SER A 211 13.11 20.49 11.62
C SER A 211 12.12 20.75 10.47
N VAL A 212 12.60 20.79 9.23
CA VAL A 212 11.78 21.08 8.05
C VAL A 212 10.98 19.83 7.69
N GLY A 213 9.72 19.73 8.11
CA GLY A 213 8.83 18.63 7.74
C GLY A 213 8.93 17.37 8.61
N ALA A 214 9.47 17.46 9.83
CA ALA A 214 9.57 16.33 10.77
C ALA A 214 8.22 15.64 11.03
N GLN A 215 7.14 16.44 11.14
CA GLN A 215 5.79 15.91 11.29
C GLN A 215 5.34 15.20 10.01
N TYR A 216 5.60 15.82 8.86
CA TYR A 216 5.22 15.27 7.55
C TYR A 216 5.87 13.93 7.26
N ILE A 217 7.17 13.75 7.53
CA ILE A 217 7.84 12.46 7.26
C ILE A 217 7.23 11.32 8.08
N THR A 218 6.80 11.60 9.31
CA THR A 218 6.15 10.62 10.19
C THR A 218 4.81 10.18 9.61
N TYR A 219 3.98 11.14 9.20
CA TYR A 219 2.69 10.86 8.56
C TYR A 219 2.83 10.25 7.17
N GLY A 220 3.76 10.75 6.35
CA GLY A 220 4.01 10.25 5.01
C GLY A 220 4.45 8.79 5.02
N ARG A 221 5.32 8.40 5.96
CA ARG A 221 5.70 6.98 6.16
C ARG A 221 4.49 6.13 6.56
N PHE A 222 3.67 6.59 7.50
CA PHE A 222 2.43 5.91 7.86
C PHE A 222 1.48 5.74 6.66
N LEU A 223 1.28 6.81 5.87
CA LEU A 223 0.44 6.79 4.68
C LEU A 223 1.02 5.92 3.56
N SER A 224 2.33 5.75 3.47
CA SER A 224 2.95 4.92 2.44
C SER A 224 2.53 3.44 2.53
N TYR A 225 2.19 2.94 3.72
CA TYR A 225 1.65 1.58 3.89
C TYR A 225 0.30 1.38 3.19
N TYR A 226 -0.49 2.45 3.03
CA TYR A 226 -1.77 2.38 2.33
C TYR A 226 -1.65 2.06 0.86
N ILE A 227 -0.46 2.18 0.27
CA ILE A 227 -0.26 1.77 -1.13
C ILE A 227 -0.51 0.28 -1.27
N VAL A 228 -0.02 -0.51 -0.32
CA VAL A 228 -0.24 -1.95 -0.29
C VAL A 228 -1.74 -2.23 -0.11
N PHE A 229 -2.38 -1.59 0.88
CA PHE A 229 -3.81 -1.79 1.14
C PHE A 229 -4.72 -1.36 0.00
N LEU A 230 -4.36 -0.29 -0.72
CA LEU A 230 -5.19 0.23 -1.81
C LEU A 230 -4.94 -0.52 -3.13
N PHE A 231 -3.82 -1.23 -3.26
CA PHE A 231 -3.46 -1.92 -4.49
C PHE A 231 -4.52 -2.95 -4.93
N PRO A 232 -5.01 -3.87 -4.08
CA PRO A 232 -6.08 -4.79 -4.46
C PRO A 232 -7.35 -4.09 -4.95
N PHE A 233 -7.71 -2.95 -4.38
CA PHE A 233 -8.87 -2.16 -4.82
C PHE A 233 -8.65 -1.55 -6.21
N THR A 234 -7.43 -1.12 -6.54
CA THR A 234 -7.13 -0.67 -7.91
C THR A 234 -7.24 -1.82 -8.91
N CYS A 235 -6.82 -3.03 -8.54
CA CYS A 235 -7.02 -4.23 -9.36
C CYS A 235 -8.50 -4.63 -9.46
N LEU A 236 -9.27 -4.48 -8.39
CA LEU A 236 -10.70 -4.75 -8.39
C LEU A 236 -11.43 -3.85 -9.41
N SER A 237 -11.02 -2.58 -9.50
CA SER A 237 -11.62 -1.59 -10.41
C SER A 237 -11.48 -1.95 -11.90
N THR A 238 -10.62 -2.91 -12.24
CA THR A 238 -10.29 -3.23 -13.63
C THR A 238 -11.05 -4.42 -14.16
N ILE A 239 -11.71 -5.19 -13.28
CA ILE A 239 -12.62 -6.28 -13.64
C ILE A 239 -13.95 -5.65 -14.10
N PRO A 240 -14.23 -5.59 -15.41
CA PRO A 240 -15.38 -4.84 -15.89
C PRO A 240 -16.71 -5.54 -15.70
N GLU A 241 -16.66 -6.86 -15.61
CA GLU A 241 -17.82 -7.68 -15.34
C GLU A 241 -18.23 -7.60 -13.88
N LEU A 242 -17.35 -7.13 -13.00
CA LEU A 242 -17.66 -7.06 -11.58
C LEU A 242 -18.79 -6.07 -11.33
N GLY A 243 -18.73 -4.88 -11.94
CA GLY A 243 -19.79 -3.88 -11.82
C GLY A 243 -21.15 -4.39 -12.32
N THR A 244 -21.16 -5.14 -13.43
CA THR A 244 -22.40 -5.72 -13.96
C THR A 244 -22.90 -6.88 -13.11
N ARG A 245 -22.01 -7.76 -12.63
CA ARG A 245 -22.37 -8.88 -11.74
C ARG A 245 -22.89 -8.39 -10.39
N ILE A 246 -22.22 -7.44 -9.76
CA ILE A 246 -22.69 -6.80 -8.51
C ILE A 246 -24.07 -6.20 -8.73
N LYS A 247 -24.25 -5.42 -9.81
CA LYS A 247 -25.56 -4.83 -10.13
C LYS A 247 -26.64 -5.87 -10.37
N ASN A 248 -26.31 -7.00 -11.01
CA ASN A 248 -27.25 -8.10 -11.25
C ASN A 248 -27.61 -8.82 -9.94
N ILE A 249 -26.65 -9.05 -9.04
CA ILE A 249 -26.90 -9.63 -7.72
C ILE A 249 -27.87 -8.74 -6.92
N PHE A 250 -27.62 -7.41 -6.89
CA PHE A 250 -28.51 -6.46 -6.22
C PHE A 250 -29.89 -6.36 -6.88
N ARG A 251 -29.97 -6.34 -8.23
CA ARG A 251 -31.26 -6.32 -8.94
C ARG A 251 -32.09 -7.58 -8.71
N CYS A 252 -31.47 -8.76 -8.66
CA CYS A 252 -32.18 -10.01 -8.40
C CYS A 252 -32.73 -10.06 -6.98
N ARG A 253 -31.95 -9.65 -5.97
CA ARG A 253 -32.46 -9.55 -4.59
C ARG A 253 -33.62 -8.56 -4.46
N TRP A 254 -33.53 -7.41 -5.14
CA TRP A 254 -34.59 -6.41 -5.09
C TRP A 254 -35.89 -6.86 -5.77
N ARG A 255 -35.80 -7.53 -6.94
CA ARG A 255 -36.98 -8.13 -7.59
C ARG A 255 -37.58 -9.29 -6.81
N GLN A 256 -36.75 -10.10 -6.14
CA GLN A 256 -37.25 -11.17 -5.28
C GLN A 256 -38.01 -10.62 -4.06
N GLN A 257 -37.59 -9.50 -3.47
CA GLN A 257 -38.32 -8.88 -2.36
C GLN A 257 -39.63 -8.20 -2.79
N ALA A 258 -39.70 -7.64 -4.01
CA ALA A 258 -40.91 -7.01 -4.51
C ALA A 258 -42.07 -8.00 -4.79
N ASN A 259 -41.76 -9.27 -5.07
CA ASN A 259 -42.76 -10.27 -5.46
C ASN A 259 -43.29 -11.14 -4.30
N THR A 260 -42.74 -11.01 -3.08
CA THR A 260 -43.19 -11.79 -1.90
C THR A 260 -44.31 -11.10 -1.11
N VAL A 261 -44.76 -9.92 -1.51
CA VAL A 261 -45.98 -9.30 -0.95
C VAL A 261 -47.16 -9.74 -1.81
N LEU A 262 -47.62 -10.97 -1.60
CA LEU A 262 -48.93 -11.39 -2.08
C LEU A 262 -49.98 -10.51 -1.39
N PRO A 263 -50.87 -9.82 -2.13
CA PRO A 263 -52.04 -9.23 -1.51
C PRO A 263 -52.83 -10.38 -0.88
N GLN A 264 -52.94 -10.35 0.45
CA GLN A 264 -53.86 -11.20 1.19
C GLN A 264 -55.28 -10.86 0.71
N GLN A 265 -55.75 -11.56 -0.32
CA GLN A 265 -57.13 -11.47 -0.77
C GLN A 265 -58.01 -11.98 0.36
N ARG A 266 -58.55 -11.03 1.12
CA ARG A 266 -59.65 -11.22 2.06
C ARG A 266 -60.83 -11.72 1.24
N THR A 267 -61.06 -13.02 1.29
CA THR A 267 -62.25 -13.66 0.75
C THR A 267 -63.44 -13.25 1.64
N ALA A 268 -64.15 -12.19 1.26
CA ALA A 268 -65.45 -11.88 1.84
C ALA A 268 -66.48 -12.80 1.18
N ARG A 269 -66.71 -13.95 1.82
CA ARG A 269 -67.82 -14.85 1.51
C ARG A 269 -69.10 -14.19 2.03
N ILE A 270 -69.84 -13.50 1.16
CA ILE A 270 -71.22 -13.08 1.45
C ILE A 270 -72.14 -14.19 0.98
N THR A 271 -72.54 -15.02 1.93
CA THR A 271 -73.78 -15.78 1.87
C THR A 271 -74.92 -14.85 2.25
N VAL A 272 -75.95 -14.77 1.40
CA VAL A 272 -77.39 -14.99 1.68
C VAL A 272 -78.14 -14.69 0.39
#